data_AF-A0A2D4GNG1-F1
#
_entry.id   AF-A0A2D4GNG1-F1
#
_cell.length_a   1.000
_cell.length_b   1.000
_cell.length_c   1.000
_cell.angle_alpha   90.00
_cell.angle_beta   90.00
_cell.angle_gamma   90.00
#
_symmetry.space_group_name_H-M   'P 1'
#
loop_
_entity.id
_entity.type
_entity.pdbx_description
1 polymer ?
#
loop_
_entity_poly.entity_id
_entity_poly.type
_entity_poly.pdbx_seq_one_letter_code
_entity_poly.pdbx_strand_id
1 'polypeptide(L)'
;KQWSSTFSSSAPTAYDKRFHNMAPEFDKYLNTHEVDDPVVALASSFHLNTQSEDALKPEERRIEITLKKGHQADAWAIRAATSASFFARASLRWLRHLKESIPNSNIRAHQDLAKIMAATEFSADATFNAVKFSARAMASQVTARRLLWLRHWQADIKNKWKLASSPIAEKKLFGPALEPLLIETRSKRKILPSLLRRQENRSFQSPRGGSFGSSPQTSFPPRSYRQTTYRGGFQSDRSDFYDRFRRSSQGRRGSRGRGSRGFRGFCKSK
;
A
#
# COMPACT_ATOMS: atom_id res chain seq x y z
N LYS A 1 -17.32 -11.50 -16.03
CA LYS A 1 -16.49 -12.00 -14.91
C LYS A 1 -15.19 -11.20 -14.89
N GLN A 2 -15.07 -10.12 -14.11
CA GLN A 2 -13.81 -9.35 -14.03
C GLN A 2 -12.72 -10.09 -13.23
N TRP A 3 -13.12 -11.01 -12.36
CA TRP A 3 -12.23 -11.79 -11.49
C TRP A 3 -11.55 -12.97 -12.20
N SER A 4 -11.94 -13.30 -13.44
CA SER A 4 -11.33 -14.42 -14.18
C SER A 4 -10.02 -14.07 -14.88
N SER A 5 -9.65 -12.77 -14.94
CA SER A 5 -8.34 -12.34 -15.43
C SER A 5 -7.88 -11.14 -14.62
N THR A 6 -6.77 -11.31 -13.91
CA THR A 6 -6.13 -10.27 -13.10
C THR A 6 -5.41 -9.22 -13.95
N PHE A 7 -5.22 -9.49 -15.25
CA PHE A 7 -4.55 -8.58 -16.18
C PHE A 7 -5.49 -7.76 -17.06
N SER A 8 -6.76 -8.18 -17.21
CA SER A 8 -7.77 -7.46 -17.98
C SER A 8 -8.43 -6.38 -17.12
N SER A 9 -7.76 -5.24 -16.97
CA SER A 9 -8.43 -4.01 -16.56
C SER A 9 -9.02 -3.36 -17.81
N SER A 10 -10.35 -3.30 -17.89
CA SER A 10 -11.03 -2.56 -18.95
C SER A 10 -10.87 -1.07 -18.69
N ALA A 11 -10.46 -0.32 -19.71
CA ALA A 11 -10.49 1.13 -19.64
C ALA A 11 -11.93 1.61 -19.39
N PRO A 12 -12.12 2.70 -18.66
CA PRO A 12 -13.43 3.31 -18.44
C PRO A 12 -14.04 3.70 -19.78
N THR A 13 -15.32 3.37 -19.93
CA THR A 13 -16.09 3.70 -21.13
C THR A 13 -16.41 5.19 -21.19
N ALA A 14 -16.89 5.66 -22.35
CA ALA A 14 -17.40 7.03 -22.50
C ALA A 14 -18.59 7.30 -21.55
N TYR A 15 -19.39 6.27 -21.26
CA TYR A 15 -20.50 6.37 -20.31
C TYR A 15 -20.03 6.59 -18.88
N ASP A 16 -19.01 5.84 -18.44
CA ASP A 16 -18.44 6.00 -17.09
C ASP A 16 -17.96 7.45 -16.87
N LYS A 17 -17.29 8.03 -17.87
CA LYS A 17 -16.85 9.44 -17.87
C LYS A 17 -17.99 10.43 -17.81
N ARG A 18 -19.13 10.12 -18.42
CA ARG A 18 -20.31 11.01 -18.47
C ARG A 18 -21.08 11.00 -17.15
N PHE A 19 -21.29 9.85 -16.54
CA PHE A 19 -22.14 9.70 -15.35
C PHE A 19 -21.40 9.87 -14.03
N HIS A 20 -20.08 9.66 -14.01
CA HIS A 20 -19.25 9.75 -12.81
C HIS A 20 -18.21 10.86 -12.94
N ASN A 21 -18.64 12.01 -13.46
CA ASN A 21 -17.82 13.21 -13.44
C ASN A 21 -17.70 13.75 -12.01
N MET A 22 -16.51 14.22 -11.66
CA MET A 22 -16.28 14.98 -10.43
C MET A 22 -15.80 16.37 -10.79
N ALA A 23 -15.95 17.29 -9.84
CA ALA A 23 -15.51 18.65 -10.04
C ALA A 23 -13.97 18.70 -10.26
N PRO A 24 -13.46 19.57 -11.16
CA PRO A 24 -12.07 19.55 -11.61
C PRO A 24 -11.04 19.64 -10.47
N GLU A 25 -11.39 20.31 -9.37
CA GLU A 25 -10.57 20.45 -8.19
C GLU A 25 -10.29 19.13 -7.46
N PHE A 26 -11.16 18.14 -7.58
CA PHE A 26 -10.96 16.80 -7.01
C PHE A 26 -10.26 15.86 -7.98
N ASP A 27 -10.37 16.12 -9.28
CA ASP A 27 -9.83 15.26 -10.32
C ASP A 27 -8.30 15.14 -10.24
N LYS A 28 -7.62 16.24 -9.88
CA LYS A 28 -6.18 16.28 -9.68
C LYS A 28 -5.66 15.28 -8.63
N TYR A 29 -6.49 14.93 -7.62
CA TYR A 29 -6.12 13.97 -6.57
C TYR A 29 -6.40 12.52 -6.94
N LEU A 30 -7.23 12.29 -7.96
CA LEU A 30 -7.56 10.95 -8.46
C LEU A 30 -6.65 10.49 -9.61
N ASN A 31 -5.87 11.42 -10.16
CA ASN A 31 -4.97 11.12 -11.25
C ASN A 31 -3.71 10.42 -10.74
N THR A 32 -3.23 9.48 -11.55
CA THR A 32 -1.99 8.75 -11.24
C THR A 32 -0.80 9.72 -11.29
N HIS A 33 -0.14 9.92 -10.14
CA HIS A 33 1.01 10.82 -10.05
C HIS A 33 2.21 10.34 -10.89
N GLU A 34 2.85 11.29 -11.57
CA GLU A 34 4.06 11.10 -12.36
C GLU A 34 5.30 11.00 -11.46
N VAL A 35 6.29 10.22 -11.84
CA VAL A 35 7.54 10.10 -11.08
C VAL A 35 8.40 11.34 -11.30
N ASP A 36 9.07 11.81 -10.25
CA ASP A 36 9.98 12.94 -10.30
C ASP A 36 11.28 12.59 -11.07
N ASP A 37 11.74 13.48 -11.94
CA ASP A 37 12.91 13.26 -12.82
C ASP A 37 14.19 12.85 -12.06
N PRO A 38 14.53 13.41 -10.87
CA PRO A 38 15.70 12.97 -10.11
C PRO A 38 15.61 11.51 -9.66
N VAL A 39 14.40 10.98 -9.46
CA VAL A 39 14.16 9.59 -9.06
C VAL A 39 14.23 8.66 -10.26
N VAL A 40 13.71 9.10 -11.41
CA VAL A 40 13.87 8.39 -12.69
C VAL A 40 15.36 8.26 -13.03
N ALA A 41 16.12 9.36 -12.96
CA ALA A 41 17.56 9.37 -13.21
C ALA A 41 18.33 8.43 -12.27
N LEU A 42 17.93 8.35 -10.99
CA LEU A 42 18.51 7.41 -10.04
C LEU A 42 18.26 5.96 -10.47
N ALA A 43 17.04 5.61 -10.83
CA ALA A 43 16.69 4.25 -11.28
C ALA A 43 17.42 3.89 -12.59
N SER A 44 17.46 4.83 -13.56
CA SER A 44 18.21 4.67 -14.81
C SER A 44 19.71 4.54 -14.61
N SER A 45 20.32 5.14 -13.59
CA SER A 45 21.77 5.03 -13.38
C SER A 45 22.26 3.59 -13.13
N PHE A 46 21.35 2.68 -12.74
CA PHE A 46 21.65 1.26 -12.59
C PHE A 46 21.49 0.45 -13.89
N HIS A 47 21.01 1.06 -14.99
CA HIS A 47 20.76 0.43 -16.28
C HIS A 47 21.36 1.27 -17.42
N LEU A 48 22.21 0.67 -18.26
CA LEU A 48 22.91 1.36 -19.37
C LEU A 48 21.98 1.78 -20.54
N ASN A 49 20.68 2.01 -20.32
CA ASN A 49 19.72 2.30 -21.38
C ASN A 49 18.90 3.58 -21.15
N THR A 50 18.81 4.39 -22.20
CA THR A 50 18.54 5.84 -22.18
C THR A 50 17.06 6.21 -22.35
N GLN A 51 16.13 5.54 -21.68
CA GLN A 51 14.71 5.97 -21.66
C GLN A 51 14.09 5.89 -20.25
N SER A 52 13.29 6.90 -19.88
CA SER A 52 12.65 7.02 -18.56
C SER A 52 11.67 5.88 -18.25
N GLU A 53 11.11 5.24 -19.29
CA GLU A 53 10.23 4.06 -19.18
C GLU A 53 10.99 2.75 -18.92
N ASP A 54 12.30 2.72 -19.18
CA ASP A 54 13.18 1.54 -19.02
C ASP A 54 14.09 1.62 -17.78
N ALA A 55 13.81 2.59 -16.89
CA ALA A 55 14.57 2.80 -15.66
C ALA A 55 14.41 1.65 -14.63
N LEU A 56 13.33 0.87 -14.75
CA LEU A 56 13.03 -0.27 -13.88
C LEU A 56 13.33 -1.59 -14.59
N LYS A 57 13.71 -2.60 -13.81
CA LYS A 57 13.80 -3.99 -14.29
C LYS A 57 12.44 -4.42 -14.86
N PRO A 58 12.39 -5.38 -15.82
CA PRO A 58 11.13 -5.80 -16.45
C PRO A 58 10.08 -6.28 -15.43
N GLU A 59 10.49 -6.94 -14.35
CA GLU A 59 9.59 -7.34 -13.26
C GLU A 59 9.05 -6.14 -12.47
N GLU A 60 9.92 -5.19 -12.12
CA GLU A 60 9.56 -3.96 -11.41
C GLU A 60 8.61 -3.09 -12.25
N ARG A 61 8.82 -3.04 -13.57
CA ARG A 61 7.90 -2.37 -14.51
C ARG A 61 6.52 -3.00 -14.50
N ARG A 62 6.40 -4.32 -14.43
CA ARG A 62 5.09 -5.01 -14.31
C ARG A 62 4.39 -4.67 -12.99
N ILE A 63 5.14 -4.57 -11.90
CA ILE A 63 4.61 -4.14 -10.60
C ILE A 63 4.11 -2.69 -10.69
N GLU A 64 4.89 -1.77 -11.25
CA GLU A 64 4.50 -0.36 -11.44
C GLU A 64 3.22 -0.24 -12.28
N ILE A 65 3.12 -0.96 -13.40
CA ILE A 65 1.91 -0.96 -14.24
C ILE A 65 0.69 -1.47 -13.45
N THR A 66 0.86 -2.53 -12.66
CA THR A 66 -0.22 -3.10 -11.84
C THR A 66 -0.67 -2.10 -10.77
N LEU A 67 0.26 -1.42 -10.11
CA LEU A 67 -0.04 -0.40 -9.11
C LEU A 67 -0.76 0.81 -9.74
N LYS A 68 -0.34 1.26 -10.93
CA LYS A 68 -1.02 2.34 -11.67
C LYS A 68 -2.46 1.93 -12.06
N LYS A 69 -2.65 0.71 -12.56
CA LYS A 69 -4.00 0.20 -12.90
C LYS A 69 -4.90 0.08 -11.66
N GLY A 70 -4.36 -0.41 -10.55
CA GLY A 70 -5.08 -0.44 -9.26
C GLY A 70 -5.53 0.95 -8.81
N HIS A 71 -4.62 1.93 -8.89
CA HIS A 71 -4.92 3.31 -8.53
C HIS A 71 -6.02 3.91 -9.41
N GLN A 72 -5.96 3.66 -10.72
CA GLN A 72 -7.03 4.09 -11.63
C GLN A 72 -8.36 3.41 -11.30
N ALA A 73 -8.36 2.11 -11.02
CA ALA A 73 -9.59 1.40 -10.64
C ALA A 73 -10.22 1.97 -9.37
N ASP A 74 -9.41 2.22 -8.33
CA ASP A 74 -9.89 2.84 -7.10
C ASP A 74 -10.35 4.29 -7.29
N ALA A 75 -9.69 5.06 -8.16
CA ALA A 75 -10.15 6.39 -8.55
C ALA A 75 -11.55 6.34 -9.18
N TRP A 76 -11.80 5.38 -10.07
CA TRP A 76 -13.13 5.17 -10.65
C TRP A 76 -14.16 4.71 -9.63
N ALA A 77 -13.77 3.87 -8.68
CA ALA A 77 -14.62 3.47 -7.58
C ALA A 77 -15.01 4.69 -6.71
N ILE A 78 -14.08 5.60 -6.43
CA ILE A 78 -14.37 6.86 -5.71
C ILE A 78 -15.38 7.71 -6.49
N ARG A 79 -15.16 7.90 -7.79
CA ARG A 79 -16.08 8.68 -8.63
C ARG A 79 -17.49 8.09 -8.61
N ALA A 80 -17.61 6.79 -8.88
CA ALA A 80 -18.91 6.11 -8.90
C ALA A 80 -19.61 6.12 -7.54
N ALA A 81 -18.88 5.82 -6.46
CA ALA A 81 -19.45 5.79 -5.12
C ALA A 81 -19.83 7.20 -4.61
N THR A 82 -19.08 8.23 -4.97
CA THR A 82 -19.43 9.63 -4.65
C THR A 82 -20.71 10.05 -5.37
N SER A 83 -20.82 9.78 -6.67
CA SER A 83 -22.06 10.04 -7.44
C SER A 83 -23.25 9.30 -6.83
N ALA A 84 -23.08 8.01 -6.51
CA ALA A 84 -24.14 7.20 -5.91
C ALA A 84 -24.59 7.73 -4.54
N SER A 85 -23.64 8.13 -3.68
CA SER A 85 -23.94 8.73 -2.37
C SER A 85 -24.68 10.06 -2.52
N PHE A 86 -24.26 10.90 -3.47
CA PHE A 86 -24.92 12.17 -3.78
C PHE A 86 -26.39 11.95 -4.19
N PHE A 87 -26.64 11.07 -5.16
CA PHE A 87 -28.01 10.80 -5.62
C PHE A 87 -28.86 10.11 -4.55
N ALA A 88 -28.30 9.20 -3.76
CA ALA A 88 -29.04 8.59 -2.64
C ALA A 88 -29.48 9.65 -1.61
N ARG A 89 -28.59 10.60 -1.27
CA ARG A 89 -28.92 11.71 -0.35
C ARG A 89 -29.93 12.70 -0.95
N ALA A 90 -29.86 12.96 -2.26
CA ALA A 90 -30.86 13.77 -2.96
C ALA A 90 -32.24 13.08 -2.94
N SER A 91 -32.28 11.77 -3.26
CA SER A 91 -33.48 10.96 -3.20
C SER A 91 -34.12 10.96 -1.81
N LEU A 92 -33.34 10.94 -0.72
CA LEU A 92 -33.88 11.08 0.63
C LEU A 92 -34.64 12.39 0.86
N ARG A 93 -34.20 13.51 0.28
CA ARG A 93 -34.93 14.78 0.37
C ARG A 93 -36.27 14.69 -0.34
N TRP A 94 -36.30 14.09 -1.54
CA TRP A 94 -37.54 13.88 -2.29
C TRP A 94 -38.48 12.90 -1.59
N LEU A 95 -37.96 11.82 -1.00
CA LEU A 95 -38.76 10.85 -0.24
C LEU A 95 -39.38 11.47 1.01
N ARG A 96 -38.68 12.39 1.69
CA ARG A 96 -39.25 13.15 2.83
C ARG A 96 -40.40 14.04 2.37
N HIS A 97 -40.23 14.76 1.28
CA HIS A 97 -41.29 15.58 0.70
C HIS A 97 -42.50 14.72 0.27
N LEU A 98 -42.24 13.58 -0.38
CA LEU A 98 -43.28 12.62 -0.76
C LEU A 98 -44.04 12.12 0.47
N LYS A 99 -43.34 11.83 1.58
CA LYS A 99 -43.96 11.41 2.84
C LYS A 99 -44.96 12.43 3.36
N GLU A 100 -44.62 13.72 3.29
CA GLU A 100 -45.47 14.83 3.75
C GLU A 100 -46.72 14.98 2.87
N SER A 101 -46.64 14.63 1.58
CA SER A 101 -47.79 14.71 0.66
C SER A 101 -48.82 13.58 0.81
N ILE A 102 -48.45 12.46 1.44
CA ILE A 102 -49.32 11.29 1.59
C ILE A 102 -50.24 11.48 2.80
N PRO A 103 -51.58 11.32 2.65
CA PRO A 103 -52.50 11.40 3.78
C PRO A 103 -52.11 10.47 4.93
N ASN A 104 -52.15 10.97 6.16
CA ASN A 104 -51.78 10.21 7.38
C ASN A 104 -52.66 8.96 7.61
N SER A 105 -53.84 8.89 7.00
CA SER A 105 -54.70 7.70 7.02
C SER A 105 -54.11 6.50 6.29
N ASN A 106 -53.19 6.72 5.34
CA ASN A 106 -52.55 5.65 4.58
C ASN A 106 -51.32 5.10 5.31
N ILE A 107 -51.58 4.38 6.40
CA ILE A 107 -50.55 3.81 7.29
C ILE A 107 -49.58 2.90 6.51
N ARG A 108 -50.07 2.11 5.56
CA ARG A 108 -49.24 1.21 4.75
C ARG A 108 -48.22 1.99 3.92
N ALA A 109 -48.66 3.03 3.23
CA ALA A 109 -47.77 3.86 2.42
C ALA A 109 -46.68 4.52 3.28
N HIS A 110 -47.02 5.02 4.48
CA HIS A 110 -46.05 5.56 5.42
C HIS A 110 -45.02 4.53 5.90
N GLN A 111 -45.46 3.30 6.17
CA GLN A 111 -44.57 2.20 6.57
C GLN A 111 -43.62 1.79 5.43
N ASP A 112 -44.13 1.63 4.21
CA ASP A 112 -43.31 1.24 3.07
C ASP A 112 -42.31 2.35 2.69
N LEU A 113 -42.74 3.61 2.76
CA LEU A 113 -41.86 4.74 2.53
C LEU A 113 -40.76 4.84 3.60
N ALA A 114 -41.06 4.55 4.87
CA ALA A 114 -40.05 4.48 5.92
C ALA A 114 -38.99 3.40 5.64
N LYS A 115 -39.39 2.23 5.12
CA LYS A 115 -38.45 1.18 4.70
C LYS A 115 -37.55 1.64 3.55
N ILE A 116 -38.12 2.29 2.53
CA ILE A 116 -37.36 2.82 1.39
C ILE A 116 -36.39 3.91 1.85
N MET A 117 -36.82 4.81 2.73
CA MET A 117 -35.94 5.83 3.31
C MET A 117 -34.76 5.19 4.06
N ALA A 118 -35.02 4.22 4.93
CA ALA A 118 -33.96 3.51 5.66
C ALA A 118 -32.99 2.79 4.71
N ALA A 119 -33.49 2.13 3.66
CA ALA A 119 -32.66 1.47 2.65
C ALA A 119 -31.82 2.47 1.84
N THR A 120 -32.38 3.64 1.52
CA THR A 120 -31.68 4.70 0.77
C THR A 120 -30.59 5.35 1.63
N GLU A 121 -30.86 5.58 2.91
CA GLU A 121 -29.89 6.07 3.89
C GLU A 121 -28.72 5.09 4.06
N PHE A 122 -29.03 3.81 4.26
CA PHE A 122 -28.01 2.76 4.28
C PHE A 122 -27.18 2.73 2.99
N SER A 123 -27.80 2.88 1.82
CA SER A 123 -27.09 2.91 0.53
C SER A 123 -26.15 4.13 0.41
N ALA A 124 -26.57 5.29 0.90
CA ALA A 124 -25.73 6.49 0.94
C ALA A 124 -24.50 6.31 1.85
N ASP A 125 -24.67 5.66 3.00
CA ASP A 125 -23.59 5.38 3.94
C ASP A 125 -22.65 4.27 3.45
N ALA A 126 -23.20 3.23 2.83
CA ALA A 126 -22.41 2.15 2.24
C ALA A 126 -21.51 2.67 1.11
N THR A 127 -22.04 3.52 0.23
CA THR A 127 -21.27 4.14 -0.85
C THR A 127 -20.23 5.13 -0.31
N PHE A 128 -20.55 5.90 0.73
CA PHE A 128 -19.55 6.74 1.41
C PHE A 128 -18.40 5.91 2.03
N ASN A 129 -18.72 4.77 2.64
CA ASN A 129 -17.70 3.85 3.15
C ASN A 129 -16.83 3.25 2.03
N ALA A 130 -17.42 2.96 0.86
CA ALA A 130 -16.66 2.51 -0.31
C ALA A 130 -15.62 3.56 -0.74
N VAL A 131 -15.97 4.85 -0.77
CA VAL A 131 -15.02 5.94 -1.04
C VAL A 131 -13.84 5.90 -0.05
N LYS A 132 -14.13 5.74 1.25
CA LYS A 132 -13.09 5.65 2.29
C LYS A 132 -12.15 4.46 2.09
N PHE A 133 -12.67 3.30 1.69
CA PHE A 133 -11.85 2.12 1.44
C PHE A 133 -11.00 2.27 0.18
N SER A 134 -11.57 2.76 -0.93
CA SER A 134 -10.82 3.02 -2.16
C SER A 134 -9.75 4.10 -1.97
N ALA A 135 -10.03 5.16 -1.21
CA ALA A 135 -9.03 6.18 -0.88
C ALA A 135 -7.83 5.60 -0.11
N ARG A 136 -8.08 4.67 0.83
CA ARG A 136 -7.01 3.97 1.56
C ARG A 136 -6.22 3.00 0.68
N ALA A 137 -6.89 2.33 -0.26
CA ALA A 137 -6.25 1.48 -1.24
C ALA A 137 -5.33 2.30 -2.16
N MET A 138 -5.80 3.47 -2.64
CA MET A 138 -4.98 4.42 -3.42
C MET A 138 -3.77 4.91 -2.66
N ALA A 139 -3.94 5.31 -1.39
CA ALA A 139 -2.81 5.75 -0.56
C ALA A 139 -1.77 4.63 -0.36
N SER A 140 -2.23 3.39 -0.17
CA SER A 140 -1.36 2.21 -0.08
C SER A 140 -0.61 1.96 -1.39
N GLN A 141 -1.28 2.06 -2.54
CA GLN A 141 -0.65 1.92 -3.85
C GLN A 141 0.37 3.03 -4.11
N VAL A 142 0.08 4.28 -3.75
CA VAL A 142 1.05 5.39 -3.86
C VAL A 142 2.28 5.12 -3.01
N THR A 143 2.10 4.65 -1.78
CA THR A 143 3.21 4.28 -0.89
C THR A 143 4.02 3.13 -1.48
N ALA A 144 3.38 2.10 -2.02
CA ALA A 144 4.03 0.98 -2.68
C ALA A 144 4.84 1.42 -3.92
N ARG A 145 4.27 2.31 -4.75
CA ARG A 145 4.98 2.92 -5.88
C ARG A 145 6.19 3.69 -5.41
N ARG A 146 6.06 4.54 -4.39
CA ARG A 146 7.18 5.29 -3.83
C ARG A 146 8.31 4.37 -3.34
N LEU A 147 7.99 3.30 -2.63
CA LEU A 147 8.99 2.33 -2.19
C LEU A 147 9.65 1.58 -3.34
N LEU A 148 8.88 1.23 -4.38
CA LEU A 148 9.41 0.61 -5.60
C LEU A 148 10.46 1.52 -6.25
N TRP A 149 10.14 2.81 -6.42
CA TRP A 149 11.04 3.79 -7.02
C TRP A 149 12.24 4.16 -6.13
N LEU A 150 12.11 4.06 -4.80
CA LEU A 150 13.21 4.27 -3.84
C LEU A 150 14.05 3.01 -3.58
N ARG A 151 13.75 1.87 -4.21
CA ARG A 151 14.43 0.60 -3.95
C ARG A 151 15.94 0.72 -4.15
N HIS A 152 16.35 1.35 -5.24
CA HIS A 152 17.77 1.52 -5.64
C HIS A 152 18.48 2.69 -4.96
N TRP A 153 17.74 3.51 -4.18
CA TRP A 153 18.34 4.61 -3.43
C TRP A 153 19.17 4.09 -2.25
N GLN A 154 20.43 4.48 -2.12
CA GLN A 154 21.28 4.05 -1.00
C GLN A 154 21.12 4.99 0.21
N ALA A 155 19.97 4.90 0.88
CA ALA A 155 19.64 5.66 2.08
C ALA A 155 19.13 4.75 3.20
N ASP A 156 19.21 5.24 4.45
CA ASP A 156 18.63 4.56 5.60
C ASP A 156 17.14 4.26 5.37
N ILE A 157 16.71 3.07 5.80
CA ILE A 157 15.34 2.60 5.65
C ILE A 157 14.36 3.59 6.28
N LYS A 158 14.73 4.25 7.39
CA LYS A 158 13.93 5.30 8.04
C LYS A 158 13.67 6.49 7.10
N ASN A 159 14.69 6.94 6.37
CA ASN A 159 14.58 8.05 5.43
C ASN A 159 13.74 7.67 4.21
N LYS A 160 13.90 6.43 3.70
CA LYS A 160 13.05 5.90 2.62
C LYS A 160 11.59 5.85 3.02
N TRP A 161 11.30 5.33 4.22
CA TRP A 161 9.93 5.27 4.74
C TRP A 161 9.33 6.65 4.96
N LYS A 162 10.10 7.58 5.54
CA LYS A 162 9.65 8.96 5.74
C LYS A 162 9.31 9.66 4.42
N LEU A 163 10.12 9.47 3.39
CA LEU A 163 9.85 10.00 2.06
C LEU A 163 8.63 9.31 1.42
N ALA A 164 8.52 7.98 1.55
CA ALA A 164 7.42 7.20 1.02
C ALA A 164 6.06 7.55 1.66
N SER A 165 6.03 7.88 2.95
CA SER A 165 4.82 8.25 3.69
C SER A 165 4.48 9.73 3.69
N SER A 166 5.28 10.56 3.00
CA SER A 166 5.02 12.00 2.90
C SER A 166 3.62 12.30 2.35
N PRO A 167 2.97 13.42 2.72
CA PRO A 167 1.73 13.81 2.10
C PRO A 167 1.87 13.90 0.57
N ILE A 168 0.83 13.50 -0.16
CA ILE A 168 0.80 13.68 -1.61
C ILE A 168 0.63 15.16 -1.88
N ALA A 169 1.63 15.75 -2.53
CA ALA A 169 1.61 17.13 -2.95
C ALA A 169 1.68 17.16 -4.48
N GLU A 170 0.65 17.75 -5.10
CA GLU A 170 0.60 18.07 -6.53
C GLU A 170 0.59 16.85 -7.48
N LYS A 171 1.05 17.06 -8.72
CA LYS A 171 1.02 16.09 -9.83
C LYS A 171 2.13 15.03 -9.73
N LYS A 172 3.17 15.28 -8.93
CA LYS A 172 4.35 14.44 -8.82
C LYS A 172 4.23 13.41 -7.68
N LEU A 173 4.91 12.28 -7.84
CA LEU A 173 4.81 11.14 -6.94
C LEU A 173 5.44 11.47 -5.58
N PHE A 174 6.55 12.20 -5.57
CA PHE A 174 7.23 12.67 -4.36
C PHE A 174 7.05 14.18 -4.16
N GLY A 175 7.15 14.97 -5.23
CA GLY A 175 6.89 16.41 -5.20
C GLY A 175 7.82 17.17 -4.24
N PRO A 176 7.33 18.23 -3.57
CA PRO A 176 8.13 19.06 -2.66
C PRO A 176 8.83 18.31 -1.52
N ALA A 177 8.34 17.13 -1.13
CA ALA A 177 9.00 16.31 -0.10
C ALA A 177 10.39 15.79 -0.54
N LEU A 178 10.67 15.78 -1.85
CA LEU A 178 11.95 15.40 -2.41
C LEU A 178 13.00 16.50 -2.29
N GLU A 179 12.60 17.78 -2.37
CA GLU A 179 13.49 18.94 -2.45
C GLU A 179 14.56 19.00 -1.35
N PRO A 180 14.26 18.76 -0.06
CA PRO A 180 15.26 18.79 1.01
C PRO A 180 16.33 17.70 0.90
N LEU A 181 16.10 16.66 0.08
CA LEU A 181 16.99 15.51 -0.07
C LEU A 181 17.83 15.58 -1.35
N LEU A 182 17.57 16.56 -2.22
CA LEU A 182 18.29 16.73 -3.47
C LEU A 182 19.61 17.46 -3.22
N ILE A 183 20.68 16.95 -3.83
CA ILE A 183 21.97 17.63 -3.87
C ILE A 183 22.18 18.19 -5.27
N GLU A 184 22.55 19.46 -5.35
CA GLU A 184 22.96 20.09 -6.60
C GLU A 184 24.38 19.64 -6.96
N THR A 185 24.50 18.99 -8.11
CA THR A 185 25.79 18.58 -8.65
C THR A 185 26.54 19.75 -9.26
N ARG A 186 27.85 19.58 -9.52
CA ARG A 186 28.66 20.56 -10.27
C ARG A 186 28.08 20.94 -11.64
N SER A 187 27.22 20.09 -12.21
CA SER A 187 26.50 20.34 -13.47
C SER A 187 25.13 21.03 -13.25
N LYS A 188 24.88 21.61 -12.06
CA LYS A 188 23.62 22.26 -11.65
C LYS A 188 22.39 21.35 -11.73
N ARG A 189 22.58 20.03 -11.76
CA ARG A 189 21.47 19.05 -11.75
C ARG A 189 21.20 18.62 -10.32
N LYS A 190 19.93 18.71 -9.92
CA LYS A 190 19.43 18.16 -8.66
C LYS A 190 19.30 16.64 -8.78
N ILE A 191 20.10 15.90 -8.01
CA ILE A 191 20.02 14.43 -7.96
C ILE A 191 19.87 13.95 -6.54
N LEU A 192 19.28 12.76 -6.38
CA LEU A 192 19.35 12.06 -5.10
C LEU A 192 20.79 11.61 -4.84
N PRO A 193 21.35 11.86 -3.64
CA PRO A 193 22.68 11.39 -3.31
C PRO A 193 22.77 9.87 -3.41
N SER A 194 23.69 9.39 -4.24
CA SER A 194 24.15 8.00 -4.21
C SER A 194 25.45 7.94 -3.38
N LEU A 195 25.46 7.12 -2.33
CA LEU A 195 26.65 6.96 -1.48
C LEU A 195 27.87 6.39 -2.24
N LEU A 196 27.64 5.76 -3.40
CA LEU A 196 28.69 5.20 -4.26
C LEU A 196 29.67 6.25 -4.79
N ARG A 197 29.27 7.51 -4.98
CA ARG A 197 30.21 8.52 -5.47
C ARG A 197 31.20 9.00 -4.40
N ARG A 198 31.03 8.64 -3.13
CA ARG A 198 31.97 9.04 -2.06
C ARG A 198 33.15 8.08 -1.89
N GLN A 199 33.15 6.91 -2.53
CA GLN A 199 34.20 5.91 -2.33
C GLN A 199 35.25 5.83 -3.45
N GLU A 200 35.08 6.53 -4.57
CA GLU A 200 36.07 6.54 -5.68
C GLU A 200 37.19 7.58 -5.51
N ASN A 201 37.20 8.37 -4.43
CA ASN A 201 38.23 9.38 -4.17
C ASN A 201 39.23 9.02 -3.05
N ARG A 202 39.38 7.72 -2.73
CA ARG A 202 40.59 7.27 -2.02
C ARG A 202 41.65 6.92 -3.05
N SER A 203 42.52 7.90 -3.26
CA SER A 203 43.77 7.82 -3.99
C SER A 203 44.51 6.51 -3.69
N PHE A 204 44.90 5.82 -4.75
CA PHE A 204 45.87 4.74 -4.72
C PHE A 204 47.15 5.19 -3.98
N GLN A 205 47.50 4.49 -2.91
CA GLN A 205 48.90 4.37 -2.50
C GLN A 205 49.22 2.88 -2.40
N SER A 206 49.92 2.40 -3.43
CA SER A 206 50.59 1.10 -3.41
C SER A 206 51.91 1.24 -2.65
N PRO A 207 52.28 0.32 -1.74
CA PRO A 207 53.68 0.09 -1.43
C PRO A 207 54.23 -0.93 -2.43
N ARG A 208 55.13 -0.48 -3.32
CA ARG A 208 55.98 -1.33 -4.14
C ARG A 208 57.21 -1.77 -3.33
N GLY A 209 57.49 -3.09 -3.34
CA GLY A 209 58.83 -3.71 -3.34
C GLY A 209 59.61 -3.72 -2.01
N GLY A 210 60.33 -4.78 -1.61
CA GLY A 210 60.76 -5.98 -2.35
C GLY A 210 61.39 -7.05 -1.43
N SER A 211 61.59 -8.23 -2.04
CA SER A 211 62.04 -9.53 -1.50
C SER A 211 63.46 -9.58 -0.91
N PHE A 212 63.72 -10.56 -0.02
CA PHE A 212 64.60 -11.74 -0.21
C PHE A 212 65.07 -12.31 1.14
N GLY A 213 65.10 -13.65 1.28
CA GLY A 213 65.83 -14.34 2.35
C GLY A 213 65.30 -15.74 2.70
N SER A 214 65.95 -16.78 2.18
CA SER A 214 65.67 -18.21 2.37
C SER A 214 66.04 -18.76 3.77
N SER A 215 65.45 -19.91 4.14
CA SER A 215 65.62 -20.71 5.37
C SER A 215 67.07 -21.20 5.64
N PRO A 216 67.36 -21.79 6.83
CA PRO A 216 67.14 -23.25 7.01
C PRO A 216 66.64 -23.71 8.40
N GLN A 217 66.25 -24.99 8.41
CA GLN A 217 65.73 -25.84 9.49
C GLN A 217 66.53 -25.87 10.79
N THR A 218 65.86 -26.11 11.92
CA THR A 218 66.27 -27.13 12.91
C THR A 218 65.06 -27.80 13.57
N SER A 219 65.18 -29.12 13.66
CA SER A 219 64.32 -30.14 14.26
C SER A 219 64.50 -30.26 15.78
N PHE A 220 63.45 -30.63 16.53
CA PHE A 220 63.42 -31.70 17.57
C PHE A 220 61.98 -31.88 18.15
N PRO A 221 61.52 -33.12 18.47
CA PRO A 221 60.24 -33.46 19.13
C PRO A 221 60.50 -33.87 20.63
N PRO A 222 59.67 -34.63 21.39
CA PRO A 222 58.25 -35.05 21.31
C PRO A 222 57.47 -34.87 22.66
N ARG A 223 56.14 -35.09 22.70
CA ARG A 223 55.49 -36.16 23.51
C ARG A 223 53.96 -36.07 23.53
N SER A 224 53.40 -37.25 23.32
CA SER A 224 52.02 -37.70 23.40
C SER A 224 51.49 -37.85 24.84
N TYR A 225 50.18 -37.68 25.03
CA TYR A 225 49.21 -38.70 25.49
C TYR A 225 47.98 -38.03 26.13
N ARG A 226 46.81 -38.15 25.50
CA ARG A 226 45.70 -39.00 26.00
C ARG A 226 44.50 -38.99 25.04
N GLN A 227 44.24 -40.17 24.50
CA GLN A 227 42.95 -40.82 24.22
C GLN A 227 41.89 -40.49 25.31
N THR A 228 40.56 -40.48 25.12
CA THR A 228 39.67 -41.23 24.20
C THR A 228 38.22 -40.68 24.29
N THR A 229 37.53 -40.64 23.13
CA THR A 229 36.13 -41.00 22.82
C THR A 229 34.98 -40.88 23.87
N TYR A 230 33.86 -40.21 23.53
CA TYR A 230 32.60 -40.78 22.96
C TYR A 230 31.45 -39.74 22.96
N ARG A 231 30.77 -39.61 21.80
CA ARG A 231 29.30 -39.44 21.58
C ARG A 231 28.54 -38.20 22.11
N GLY A 232 27.87 -37.52 21.17
CA GLY A 232 26.59 -36.83 21.41
C GLY A 232 26.38 -35.59 20.54
N GLY A 233 25.70 -35.73 19.41
CA GLY A 233 25.24 -34.59 18.60
C GLY A 233 23.86 -34.10 19.02
N PHE A 234 23.55 -32.83 18.72
CA PHE A 234 22.21 -32.25 18.44
C PHE A 234 22.46 -30.89 17.76
N GLN A 235 22.15 -30.77 16.47
CA GLN A 235 20.90 -30.22 15.91
C GLN A 235 20.71 -28.72 16.15
N SER A 236 20.85 -27.99 15.03
CA SER A 236 20.06 -26.83 14.66
C SER A 236 18.57 -27.04 14.92
N ASP A 237 17.88 -26.05 15.47
CA ASP A 237 16.91 -25.20 14.76
C ASP A 237 15.94 -24.51 15.76
N ARG A 238 15.39 -23.37 15.33
CA ARG A 238 14.29 -22.55 15.89
C ARG A 238 14.60 -21.44 16.88
N SER A 239 14.21 -20.23 16.46
CA SER A 239 13.74 -19.16 17.33
C SER A 239 12.71 -18.31 16.58
N ASP A 240 11.45 -18.76 16.55
CA ASP A 240 10.30 -17.90 16.28
C ASP A 240 10.08 -17.00 17.51
N PHE A 241 10.09 -15.70 17.32
CA PHE A 241 9.73 -14.72 18.35
C PHE A 241 8.73 -13.73 17.77
N TYR A 242 7.54 -13.68 18.38
CA TYR A 242 6.66 -12.55 18.65
C TYR A 242 5.18 -12.93 18.46
N ASP A 243 4.58 -13.45 19.53
CA ASP A 243 3.15 -13.30 19.75
C ASP A 243 2.87 -13.09 21.24
N ARG A 244 2.73 -11.82 21.63
CA ARG A 244 2.33 -11.43 22.99
C ARG A 244 1.68 -10.06 22.92
N PHE A 245 0.36 -10.01 22.77
CA PHE A 245 -0.53 -9.02 23.41
C PHE A 245 -2.00 -9.30 23.08
N ARG A 246 -2.67 -10.12 23.90
CA ARG A 246 -4.05 -9.88 24.40
C ARG A 246 -4.57 -11.09 25.16
N ARG A 247 -4.57 -11.02 26.49
CA ARG A 247 -5.57 -11.65 27.36
C ARG A 247 -5.42 -11.13 28.79
N SER A 248 -6.28 -10.21 29.18
CA SER A 248 -6.59 -9.93 30.58
C SER A 248 -8.00 -9.34 30.69
N SER A 249 -8.95 -10.18 31.11
CA SER A 249 -10.04 -9.81 32.02
C SER A 249 -11.02 -11.00 32.16
N GLN A 250 -10.93 -11.71 33.29
CA GLN A 250 -11.97 -12.62 33.79
C GLN A 250 -12.53 -12.08 35.11
N GLY A 251 -13.86 -12.06 35.22
CA GLY A 251 -14.64 -12.28 36.46
C GLY A 251 -15.11 -11.02 37.22
N ARG A 252 -16.31 -10.95 37.81
CA ARG A 252 -17.44 -11.90 38.00
C ARG A 252 -18.67 -11.18 38.62
N ARG A 253 -19.84 -11.86 38.55
CA ARG A 253 -21.16 -11.69 39.25
C ARG A 253 -22.10 -10.60 38.68
N GLY A 254 -23.39 -10.79 38.38
CA GLY A 254 -24.35 -11.90 38.50
C GLY A 254 -25.68 -11.41 39.10
N SER A 255 -26.84 -11.58 38.43
CA SER A 255 -28.20 -11.71 39.01
C SER A 255 -29.30 -11.92 37.95
N ARG A 256 -30.39 -12.54 38.40
CA ARG A 256 -31.47 -13.28 37.68
C ARG A 256 -32.52 -12.42 36.96
N GLY A 257 -33.21 -13.00 35.96
CA GLY A 257 -34.50 -12.49 35.46
C GLY A 257 -35.12 -13.27 34.27
N ARG A 258 -36.26 -13.93 34.53
CA ARG A 258 -37.15 -14.77 33.68
C ARG A 258 -37.66 -14.17 32.34
N GLY A 259 -38.02 -15.05 31.41
CA GLY A 259 -39.15 -14.89 30.46
C GLY A 259 -38.84 -15.33 29.02
N SER A 260 -39.14 -16.57 28.61
CA SER A 260 -40.39 -17.05 27.98
C SER A 260 -40.43 -17.03 26.43
N ARG A 261 -40.84 -18.20 25.88
CA ARG A 261 -41.39 -18.52 24.54
C ARG A 261 -40.41 -18.84 23.39
N GLY A 262 -40.15 -20.14 23.23
CA GLY A 262 -39.79 -20.74 21.94
C GLY A 262 -41.05 -21.03 21.12
N PHE A 263 -41.09 -20.54 19.89
CA PHE A 263 -42.10 -20.90 18.90
C PHE A 263 -41.76 -22.25 18.28
N ARG A 264 -42.72 -23.19 18.30
CA ARG A 264 -42.70 -24.43 17.50
C ARG A 264 -43.02 -24.07 16.05
N GLY A 265 -42.12 -24.41 15.14
CA GLY A 265 -42.42 -24.44 13.71
C GLY A 265 -43.17 -25.72 13.36
N PHE A 266 -44.40 -25.56 12.85
CA PHE A 266 -45.09 -26.60 12.08
C PHE A 266 -44.55 -26.56 10.64
N CYS A 267 -43.93 -27.65 10.19
CA CYS A 267 -43.84 -27.99 8.78
C CYS A 267 -44.54 -29.34 8.60
N LYS A 268 -45.74 -29.33 8.03
CA LYS A 268 -46.31 -30.48 7.33
C LYS A 268 -46.21 -30.17 5.84
N SER A 269 -45.49 -31.02 5.12
CA SER A 269 -45.51 -31.09 3.67
C SER A 269 -45.65 -32.56 3.30
N LYS A 270 -46.71 -32.84 2.54
CA LYS A 270 -47.12 -34.11 1.91
C LYS A 270 -47.58 -35.24 2.84
#